data_AF-A0A523D6R9-F1
#
_entry.id   AF-A0A523D6R9-F1
#
_cell.length_a   1.000
_cell.length_b   1.000
_cell.length_c   1.000
_cell.angle_alpha   90.00
_cell.angle_beta   90.00
_cell.angle_gamma   90.00
#
_symmetry.space_group_name_H-M   'P 1'
#
loop_
_entity.id
_entity.type
_entity.pdbx_description
1 polymer ?
#
loop_
_entity_poly.entity_id
_entity_poly.type
_entity_poly.pdbx_seq_one_letter_code
_entity_poly.pdbx_strand_id
1 'polypeptide(L)'
;MNLLHRAVFAVRHCLTNEESRYALNHIKITADEAQATNGHIALRVQTNGIENDAFPSEVPGLTAIKPVDKDVEEIRLSKQTADKLFKALPKNGLLPVLQNAYIGQDDDKPVIAVTDLDSCQIFRTEEVTGKFPDLDALKKSEEPKARVCLDAYYLNEMCKVLRDFHSLKQGDCPVLFELWEKGDCIVMSARNDTGQKLKAYLMPMDFDEDEFRFRTPEELEKEAERRAKEQEEQDKAEALRQHEQAEAEAQEENPDALSNIYKGDDVMTTPPENVGLKEEAPDPATDDEDPDRPDRGLASSHLDDEAEDE
;
A
#
# COMPACT_ATOMS: atom_id res chain seq x y z
N MET A 1 1.51 7.29 7.07
CA MET A 1 0.95 6.27 6.15
C MET A 1 2.14 5.53 5.59
N ASN A 2 2.27 4.23 5.85
CA ASN A 2 3.50 3.53 5.49
C ASN A 2 3.26 2.34 4.56
N LEU A 3 2.05 2.07 4.07
CA LEU A 3 1.81 0.92 3.21
C LEU A 3 1.44 1.33 1.78
N LEU A 4 2.21 0.83 0.82
CA LEU A 4 2.02 1.05 -0.62
C LEU A 4 1.61 -0.25 -1.29
N HIS A 5 0.35 -0.34 -1.71
CA HIS A 5 -0.12 -1.50 -2.46
C HIS A 5 0.64 -1.68 -3.78
N ARG A 6 0.85 -2.93 -4.20
CA ARG A 6 1.50 -3.30 -5.46
C ARG A 6 1.03 -2.48 -6.67
N ALA A 7 -0.27 -2.19 -6.75
CA ALA A 7 -0.87 -1.45 -7.86
C ALA A 7 -0.32 -0.03 -8.00
N VAL A 8 0.11 0.60 -6.89
CA VAL A 8 0.73 1.94 -6.88
C VAL A 8 1.95 1.97 -7.80
N PHE A 9 2.74 0.89 -7.82
CA PHE A 9 3.95 0.80 -8.66
C PHE A 9 3.66 0.54 -10.14
N ALA A 10 2.40 0.42 -10.56
CA ALA A 10 2.06 0.35 -11.99
C ALA A 10 2.48 1.62 -12.75
N VAL A 11 2.53 2.78 -12.05
CA VAL A 11 2.95 4.07 -12.62
C VAL A 11 4.37 4.07 -13.16
N ARG A 12 5.23 3.13 -12.71
CA ARG A 12 6.63 3.02 -13.17
C ARG A 12 6.77 2.83 -14.70
N HIS A 13 5.72 2.30 -15.35
CA HIS A 13 5.69 2.16 -16.81
C HIS A 13 5.70 3.50 -17.55
N CYS A 14 5.36 4.60 -16.88
CA CYS A 14 5.39 5.95 -17.43
C CYS A 14 6.67 6.72 -17.12
N LEU A 15 7.70 6.10 -16.54
CA LEU A 15 8.99 6.74 -16.30
C LEU A 15 9.85 6.73 -17.56
N THR A 16 10.57 7.83 -17.79
CA THR A 16 11.54 7.92 -18.89
C THR A 16 12.79 7.09 -18.61
N ASN A 17 13.44 6.61 -19.67
CA ASN A 17 14.79 6.04 -19.63
C ASN A 17 15.86 7.07 -20.04
N GLU A 18 15.46 8.30 -20.38
CA GLU A 18 16.38 9.34 -20.84
C GLU A 18 17.17 9.91 -19.65
N GLU A 19 18.49 9.69 -19.66
CA GLU A 19 19.41 10.16 -18.61
C GLU A 19 19.39 11.69 -18.44
N SER A 20 19.15 12.43 -19.53
CA SER A 20 19.04 13.90 -19.50
C SER A 20 17.81 14.42 -18.75
N ARG A 21 16.83 13.56 -18.45
CA ARG A 21 15.58 13.90 -17.76
C ARG A 21 15.51 13.22 -16.38
N TYR A 22 16.56 13.42 -15.58
CA TYR A 22 16.72 12.78 -14.26
C TYR A 22 15.54 13.01 -13.28
N ALA A 23 14.84 14.14 -13.33
CA ALA A 23 13.66 14.31 -12.47
C ALA A 23 12.49 13.38 -12.85
N LEU A 24 12.45 12.86 -14.08
CA LEU A 24 11.34 12.08 -14.65
C LEU A 24 11.58 10.57 -14.68
N ASN A 25 12.77 10.11 -14.29
CA ASN A 25 13.07 8.68 -14.14
C ASN A 25 12.71 8.17 -12.72
N HIS A 26 12.07 9.01 -11.89
CA HIS A 26 11.63 8.71 -10.54
C HIS A 26 10.10 8.76 -10.39
N ILE A 27 9.55 7.85 -9.59
CA ILE A 27 8.19 7.98 -9.04
C ILE A 27 8.24 9.01 -7.92
N LYS A 28 7.30 9.95 -7.92
CA LYS A 28 6.98 10.78 -6.76
C LYS A 28 6.00 10.01 -5.89
N ILE A 29 6.32 9.76 -4.62
CA ILE A 29 5.40 9.13 -3.67
C ILE A 29 5.16 10.13 -2.55
N THR A 30 3.90 10.43 -2.26
CA THR A 30 3.46 11.19 -1.09
C THR A 30 2.62 10.29 -0.20
N ALA A 31 2.07 10.83 0.90
CA ALA A 31 1.10 10.10 1.71
C ALA A 31 -0.12 9.67 0.86
N ASP A 32 -0.67 10.54 0.03
CA ASP A 32 -1.97 10.29 -0.62
C ASP A 32 -1.88 9.60 -1.98
N GLU A 33 -0.74 9.67 -2.66
CA GLU A 33 -0.63 9.20 -4.03
C GLU A 33 0.79 8.92 -4.51
N ALA A 34 0.91 8.13 -5.57
CA ALA A 34 2.11 8.03 -6.38
C ALA A 34 1.89 8.65 -7.76
N GLN A 35 2.86 9.42 -8.23
CA GLN A 35 2.86 10.08 -9.52
C GLN A 35 4.07 9.68 -10.35
N ALA A 36 3.87 9.53 -11.67
CA ALA A 36 4.96 9.32 -12.64
C ALA A 36 4.63 10.00 -13.96
N THR A 37 5.65 10.49 -14.67
CA THR A 37 5.48 11.05 -16.01
C THR A 37 6.74 10.89 -16.86
N ASN A 38 6.58 10.74 -18.17
CA ASN A 38 7.68 10.81 -19.15
C ASN A 38 7.64 12.10 -19.97
N GLY A 39 6.76 13.03 -19.61
CA GLY A 39 6.50 14.28 -20.35
C GLY A 39 5.43 14.17 -21.43
N HIS A 40 5.06 12.95 -21.85
CA HIS A 40 3.96 12.71 -22.80
C HIS A 40 2.74 12.08 -22.12
N ILE A 41 2.98 11.26 -21.09
CA ILE A 41 1.96 10.58 -20.30
C ILE A 41 2.29 10.88 -18.84
N ALA A 42 1.28 11.27 -18.07
CA ALA A 42 1.34 11.39 -16.63
C ALA A 42 0.31 10.45 -16.00
N LEU A 43 0.73 9.69 -15.00
CA LEU A 43 -0.12 8.83 -14.21
C LEU A 43 -0.07 9.24 -12.75
N ARG A 44 -1.21 9.05 -12.08
CA ARG A 44 -1.40 9.25 -10.65
C ARG A 44 -2.21 8.09 -10.13
N VAL A 45 -1.78 7.51 -9.01
CA VAL A 45 -2.49 6.42 -8.33
C VAL A 45 -2.64 6.80 -6.87
N GLN A 46 -3.88 6.85 -6.40
CA GLN A 46 -4.20 7.13 -5.00
C GLN A 46 -3.78 5.95 -4.12
N THR A 47 -3.19 6.23 -2.97
CA THR A 47 -2.91 5.22 -1.94
C THR A 47 -4.22 4.82 -1.26
N ASN A 48 -4.24 3.63 -0.66
CA ASN A 48 -5.44 3.08 -0.02
C ASN A 48 -5.54 3.39 1.48
N GLY A 49 -4.61 4.17 2.02
CA GLY A 49 -4.63 4.61 3.42
C GLY A 49 -4.52 3.50 4.45
N ILE A 50 -3.97 2.33 4.10
CA ILE A 50 -3.84 1.23 5.06
C ILE A 50 -2.86 1.62 6.17
N GLU A 51 -3.28 1.39 7.42
CA GLU A 51 -2.49 1.62 8.61
C GLU A 51 -1.35 0.62 8.76
N ASN A 52 -0.31 1.04 9.49
CA ASN A 52 0.94 0.30 9.61
C ASN A 52 0.80 -0.99 10.42
N ASP A 53 -0.15 -1.01 11.35
CA ASP A 53 -0.29 -2.08 12.35
C ASP A 53 -0.66 -3.42 11.73
N ALA A 54 -1.21 -3.41 10.52
CA ALA A 54 -1.50 -4.62 9.76
C ALA A 54 -0.24 -5.31 9.22
N PHE A 55 0.88 -4.59 9.09
CA PHE A 55 2.10 -5.11 8.45
C PHE A 55 2.98 -5.87 9.45
N PRO A 56 3.53 -7.04 9.07
CA PRO A 56 4.33 -7.85 9.99
C PRO A 56 5.70 -7.20 10.22
N SER A 57 5.79 -6.34 11.23
CA SER A 57 7.00 -5.55 11.58
C SER A 57 8.05 -6.36 12.35
N GLU A 58 7.67 -7.51 12.92
CA GLU A 58 8.56 -8.36 13.74
C GLU A 58 9.49 -9.26 12.92
N VAL A 59 9.41 -9.22 11.58
CA VAL A 59 10.25 -10.03 10.70
C VAL A 59 11.73 -9.60 10.83
N PRO A 60 12.69 -10.56 10.91
CA PRO A 60 14.11 -10.22 10.97
C PRO A 60 14.54 -9.23 9.88
N GLY A 61 15.17 -8.13 10.30
CA GLY A 61 15.63 -7.04 9.43
C GLY A 61 14.66 -5.86 9.33
N LEU A 62 13.35 -6.08 9.52
CA LEU A 62 12.37 -4.98 9.61
C LEU A 62 12.41 -4.27 10.96
N THR A 63 12.82 -4.97 12.01
CA THR A 63 12.90 -4.41 13.38
C THR A 63 13.85 -3.21 13.50
N ALA A 64 14.82 -3.08 12.58
CA ALA A 64 15.73 -1.94 12.51
C ALA A 64 15.10 -0.72 11.83
N ILE A 65 14.02 -0.93 11.06
CA ILE A 65 13.36 0.11 10.29
C ILE A 65 12.34 0.82 11.17
N LYS A 66 12.51 2.12 11.35
CA LYS A 66 11.56 2.94 12.11
C LYS A 66 10.41 3.39 11.19
N PRO A 67 9.20 3.59 11.73
CA PRO A 67 8.16 4.30 11.01
C PRO A 67 8.66 5.66 10.55
N VAL A 68 8.33 6.04 9.31
CA VAL A 68 8.63 7.38 8.81
C VAL A 68 7.86 8.42 9.62
N ASP A 69 8.53 9.50 10.01
CA ASP A 69 7.88 10.65 10.61
C ASP A 69 6.79 11.22 9.69
N LYS A 70 5.73 11.79 10.28
CA LYS A 70 4.65 12.43 9.52
C LYS A 70 5.14 13.58 8.62
N ASP A 71 6.34 14.08 8.87
CA ASP A 71 6.94 15.22 8.18
C ASP A 71 7.64 14.84 6.87
N VAL A 72 7.75 13.55 6.52
CA VAL A 72 8.27 13.17 5.19
C VAL A 72 7.18 13.42 4.14
N GLU A 73 7.24 14.60 3.53
CA GLU A 73 6.28 15.04 2.52
C GLU A 73 6.37 14.21 1.23
N GLU A 74 7.56 13.72 0.89
CA GLU A 74 7.82 13.13 -0.43
C GLU A 74 8.99 12.14 -0.45
N ILE A 75 8.79 11.02 -1.14
CA ILE A 75 9.80 10.01 -1.43
C ILE A 75 9.98 9.87 -2.93
N ARG A 76 11.23 9.64 -3.36
CA ARG A 76 11.60 9.43 -4.74
C ARG A 76 12.12 8.03 -4.97
N LEU A 77 11.50 7.33 -5.93
CA LEU A 77 11.88 5.96 -6.26
C LEU A 77 12.32 5.87 -7.71
N SER A 78 13.60 5.56 -7.95
CA SER A 78 14.13 5.41 -9.31
C SER A 78 13.43 4.26 -10.03
N LYS A 79 13.36 4.34 -11.36
CA LYS A 79 12.72 3.30 -12.18
C LYS A 79 13.27 1.90 -11.90
N GLN A 80 14.59 1.79 -11.77
CA GLN A 80 15.24 0.51 -11.49
C GLN A 80 14.82 -0.06 -10.14
N THR A 81 14.80 0.77 -9.10
CA THR A 81 14.37 0.35 -7.76
C THR A 81 12.88 0.02 -7.75
N ALA A 82 12.04 0.81 -8.42
CA ALA A 82 10.61 0.53 -8.58
C ALA A 82 10.33 -0.81 -9.31
N ASP A 83 11.11 -1.13 -10.34
CA ASP A 83 10.98 -2.42 -11.05
C ASP A 83 11.42 -3.61 -10.19
N LYS A 84 12.47 -3.46 -9.38
CA LYS A 84 12.89 -4.49 -8.43
C LYS A 84 11.83 -4.70 -7.34
N LEU A 85 11.34 -3.61 -6.75
CA LEU A 85 10.29 -3.63 -5.73
C LEU A 85 8.99 -4.28 -6.26
N PHE A 86 8.54 -3.90 -7.45
CA PHE A 86 7.35 -4.50 -8.07
C PHE A 86 7.52 -6.01 -8.34
N LYS A 87 8.73 -6.48 -8.63
CA LYS A 87 9.01 -7.92 -8.79
C LYS A 87 9.05 -8.65 -7.45
N ALA A 88 9.56 -7.99 -6.40
CA ALA A 88 9.66 -8.57 -5.06
C ALA A 88 8.29 -8.73 -4.38
N LEU A 89 7.34 -7.83 -4.64
CA LEU A 89 5.97 -7.98 -4.15
C LEU A 89 5.30 -9.24 -4.76
N PRO A 90 4.51 -10.00 -3.99
CA PRO A 90 3.72 -11.10 -4.53
C PRO A 90 2.59 -10.58 -5.42
N LYS A 91 2.24 -11.35 -6.47
CA LYS A 91 1.07 -11.04 -7.31
C LYS A 91 -0.22 -11.50 -6.65
N ASN A 92 -0.24 -12.73 -6.16
CA ASN A 92 -1.38 -13.39 -5.51
C ASN A 92 -0.93 -13.95 -4.15
N GLY A 93 -0.74 -13.07 -3.16
CA GLY A 93 -0.34 -13.49 -1.83
C GLY A 93 -1.50 -14.16 -1.08
N LEU A 94 -1.22 -15.17 -0.25
CA LEU A 94 -2.21 -15.75 0.66
C LEU A 94 -2.75 -14.69 1.64
N LEU A 95 -1.86 -13.81 2.09
CA LEU A 95 -2.17 -12.66 2.93
C LEU A 95 -2.12 -11.39 2.07
N PRO A 96 -3.25 -10.69 1.87
CA PRO A 96 -3.28 -9.45 1.08
C PRO A 96 -2.33 -8.37 1.60
N VAL A 97 -2.03 -8.35 2.90
CA VAL A 97 -1.10 -7.36 3.48
C VAL A 97 0.31 -7.46 2.90
N LEU A 98 0.74 -8.65 2.49
CA LEU A 98 2.05 -8.87 1.86
C LEU A 98 2.14 -8.32 0.43
N GLN A 99 1.02 -7.93 -0.19
CA GLN A 99 1.01 -7.20 -1.46
C GLN A 99 1.34 -5.71 -1.28
N ASN A 100 1.57 -5.25 -0.05
CA ASN A 100 1.97 -3.89 0.25
C ASN A 100 3.47 -3.82 0.55
N ALA A 101 4.08 -2.69 0.20
CA ALA A 101 5.42 -2.34 0.61
C ALA A 101 5.36 -1.37 1.80
N TYR A 102 6.23 -1.57 2.78
CA TYR A 102 6.36 -0.72 3.96
C TYR A 102 7.34 0.42 3.73
N ILE A 103 6.92 1.65 4.01
CA ILE A 103 7.78 2.82 3.98
C ILE A 103 8.29 3.06 5.40
N GLY A 104 9.61 3.09 5.56
CA GLY A 104 10.26 3.31 6.85
C GLY A 104 11.49 4.19 6.74
N GLN A 105 12.22 4.32 7.84
CA GLN A 105 13.51 4.99 7.91
C GLN A 105 14.58 4.01 8.41
N ASP A 106 15.74 4.03 7.75
CA ASP A 106 16.97 3.33 8.10
C ASP A 106 18.10 4.38 8.12
N ASP A 107 18.72 4.60 9.29
CA ASP A 107 19.74 5.65 9.50
C ASP A 107 19.35 7.04 8.93
N ASP A 108 18.16 7.54 9.32
CA ASP A 108 17.55 8.81 8.88
C ASP A 108 17.21 8.90 7.38
N LYS A 109 17.40 7.82 6.60
CA LYS A 109 17.07 7.78 5.18
C LYS A 109 15.76 7.05 4.93
N PRO A 110 14.88 7.55 4.05
CA PRO A 110 13.68 6.83 3.69
C PRO A 110 14.03 5.54 2.95
N VAL A 111 13.43 4.44 3.39
CA VAL A 111 13.55 3.12 2.78
C VAL A 111 12.17 2.54 2.51
N ILE A 112 12.11 1.67 1.52
CA ILE A 112 10.92 0.88 1.23
C ILE A 112 11.28 -0.58 1.44
N ALA A 113 10.56 -1.27 2.32
CA ALA A 113 10.77 -2.66 2.63
C ALA A 113 9.59 -3.52 2.17
N VAL A 114 9.90 -4.77 1.82
CA VAL A 114 8.91 -5.81 1.52
C VAL A 114 9.30 -7.07 2.27
N THR A 115 8.32 -7.91 2.57
CA THR A 115 8.53 -9.13 3.35
C THR A 115 7.69 -10.28 2.82
N ASP A 116 8.24 -11.49 2.94
CA ASP A 116 7.53 -12.75 2.71
C ASP A 116 7.27 -13.52 4.02
N LEU A 117 7.34 -12.84 5.16
CA LEU A 117 7.27 -13.34 6.55
C LEU A 117 8.55 -14.01 7.06
N ASP A 118 9.30 -14.67 6.18
CA ASP A 118 10.55 -15.33 6.55
C ASP A 118 11.76 -14.40 6.40
N SER A 119 11.70 -13.50 5.41
CA SER A 119 12.77 -12.60 5.04
C SER A 119 12.23 -11.23 4.65
N CYS A 120 13.08 -10.21 4.74
CA CYS A 120 12.77 -8.88 4.23
C CYS A 120 13.78 -8.42 3.18
N GLN A 121 13.30 -7.65 2.21
CA GLN A 121 14.14 -6.92 1.26
C GLN A 121 13.95 -5.43 1.47
N ILE A 122 15.05 -4.71 1.66
CA ILE A 122 15.06 -3.27 1.93
C ILE A 122 15.61 -2.54 0.70
N PHE A 123 14.84 -1.59 0.19
CA PHE A 123 15.16 -0.76 -0.96
C PHE A 123 15.41 0.67 -0.48
N ARG A 124 16.66 1.12 -0.57
CA ARG A 124 17.04 2.48 -0.21
C ARG A 124 16.61 3.45 -1.30
N THR A 125 16.02 4.57 -0.88
CA THR A 125 15.65 5.65 -1.79
C THR A 125 16.88 6.50 -2.07
N GLU A 126 16.91 7.13 -3.24
CA GLU A 126 18.00 8.01 -3.65
C GLU A 126 17.57 9.46 -3.48
N GLU A 127 18.48 10.32 -3.04
CA GLU A 127 18.25 11.76 -3.08
C GLU A 127 18.28 12.23 -4.54
N VAL A 128 17.16 12.79 -4.99
CA VAL A 128 17.00 13.25 -6.36
C VAL A 128 17.23 14.75 -6.41
N THR A 129 18.13 15.18 -7.30
CA THR A 129 18.28 16.60 -7.62
C THR A 129 17.23 17.01 -8.64
N GLY A 130 16.59 18.16 -8.39
CA GLY A 130 15.57 18.74 -9.28
C GLY A 130 14.15 18.66 -8.74
N LYS A 131 13.26 19.44 -9.36
CA LYS A 131 11.84 19.47 -9.00
C LYS A 131 11.06 18.60 -9.97
N PHE A 132 10.18 17.76 -9.45
CA PHE A 132 9.23 17.03 -10.29
C PHE A 132 8.15 17.97 -10.81
N PRO A 133 7.61 17.71 -12.00
CA PRO A 133 6.53 18.51 -12.55
C PRO A 133 5.30 18.55 -11.65
N ASP A 134 4.69 19.72 -11.55
CA ASP A 134 3.40 19.87 -10.89
C ASP A 134 2.29 19.27 -11.78
N LEU A 135 1.80 18.08 -11.41
CA LEU A 135 0.69 17.43 -12.11
C LEU A 135 -0.67 18.03 -11.75
N ASP A 136 -0.79 18.78 -10.65
CA ASP A 136 -2.04 19.46 -10.30
C ASP A 136 -2.33 20.61 -11.27
N ALA A 137 -1.29 21.22 -11.84
CA ALA A 137 -1.43 22.20 -12.92
C ALA A 137 -2.08 21.64 -14.20
N LEU A 138 -2.16 20.30 -14.37
CA LEU A 138 -2.86 19.67 -15.48
C LEU A 138 -4.38 19.56 -15.25
N LYS A 139 -4.85 19.74 -14.00
CA LYS A 139 -6.27 19.68 -13.67
C LYS A 139 -6.98 20.87 -14.31
N LYS A 140 -7.96 20.58 -15.16
CA LYS A 140 -8.87 21.60 -15.68
C LYS A 140 -9.95 21.88 -14.65
N SER A 141 -10.20 23.16 -14.40
CA SER A 141 -11.31 23.59 -13.53
C SER A 141 -12.68 23.41 -14.20
N GLU A 142 -12.71 23.36 -15.53
CA GLU A 142 -13.93 23.14 -16.31
C GLU A 142 -14.33 21.66 -16.31
N GLU A 143 -15.65 21.41 -16.29
CA GLU A 143 -16.18 20.07 -16.49
C GLU A 143 -15.81 19.54 -17.90
N PRO A 144 -15.49 18.24 -18.02
CA PRO A 144 -15.16 17.65 -19.30
C PRO A 144 -16.37 17.71 -20.24
N LYS A 145 -16.13 18.13 -21.49
CA LYS A 145 -17.17 18.23 -22.52
C LYS A 145 -17.79 16.88 -22.91
N ALA A 146 -17.05 15.79 -22.71
CA ALA A 146 -17.51 14.44 -22.91
C ALA A 146 -16.77 13.50 -21.95
N ARG A 147 -17.48 12.48 -21.46
CA ARG A 147 -16.95 11.37 -20.67
C ARG A 147 -17.34 10.08 -21.37
N VAL A 148 -16.38 9.18 -21.55
CA VAL A 148 -16.64 7.85 -22.11
C VAL A 148 -15.90 6.82 -21.28
N CYS A 149 -16.61 5.78 -20.85
CA CYS A 149 -15.99 4.61 -20.26
C CYS A 149 -15.87 3.52 -21.29
N LEU A 150 -14.70 2.89 -21.30
CA LEU A 150 -14.34 1.84 -22.22
C LEU A 150 -13.74 0.70 -21.42
N ASP A 151 -13.98 -0.52 -21.86
CA ASP A 151 -13.24 -1.66 -21.34
C ASP A 151 -11.75 -1.52 -21.71
N ALA A 152 -10.89 -1.51 -20.69
CA ALA A 152 -9.46 -1.32 -20.88
C ALA A 152 -8.81 -2.47 -21.68
N TYR A 153 -9.34 -3.68 -21.59
CA TYR A 153 -8.86 -4.83 -22.35
C TYR A 153 -9.21 -4.68 -23.83
N TYR A 154 -10.46 -4.35 -24.17
CA TYR A 154 -10.85 -4.11 -25.56
C TYR A 154 -10.15 -2.90 -26.18
N LEU A 155 -9.97 -1.82 -25.40
CA LEU A 155 -9.18 -0.67 -25.84
C LEU A 155 -7.73 -1.06 -26.13
N ASN A 156 -7.09 -1.86 -25.27
CA ASN A 156 -5.73 -2.34 -25.48
C ASN A 156 -5.61 -3.22 -26.74
N GLU A 157 -6.51 -4.19 -26.92
CA GLU A 157 -6.52 -5.05 -28.12
C GLU A 157 -6.67 -4.22 -29.40
N MET A 158 -7.56 -3.23 -29.40
CA MET A 158 -7.72 -2.33 -30.55
C MET A 158 -6.48 -1.46 -30.78
N CYS A 159 -5.87 -0.91 -29.73
CA CYS A 159 -4.62 -0.17 -29.83
C CYS A 159 -3.47 -1.03 -30.39
N LYS A 160 -3.41 -2.32 -30.04
CA LYS A 160 -2.45 -3.27 -30.63
C LYS A 160 -2.68 -3.43 -32.13
N VAL A 161 -3.93 -3.66 -32.55
CA VAL A 161 -4.29 -3.78 -33.98
C VAL A 161 -3.90 -2.50 -34.75
N LEU A 162 -4.20 -1.32 -34.20
CA LEU A 162 -3.85 -0.04 -34.82
C LEU A 162 -2.34 0.16 -34.96
N ARG A 163 -1.57 -0.22 -33.93
CA ARG A 163 -0.10 -0.16 -33.95
C ARG A 163 0.48 -1.12 -34.99
N ASP A 164 -0.01 -2.35 -35.03
CA ASP A 164 0.48 -3.39 -35.93
C ASP A 164 0.11 -3.05 -37.40
N PHE A 165 -1.05 -2.43 -37.63
CA PHE A 165 -1.48 -1.93 -38.95
C PHE A 165 -0.53 -0.87 -39.53
N HIS A 166 0.05 -0.03 -38.67
CA HIS A 166 0.97 1.02 -39.09
C HIS A 166 2.38 0.51 -39.40
N SER A 167 2.83 -0.63 -38.85
CA SER A 167 4.22 -1.10 -38.95
C SER A 167 5.27 -0.07 -38.48
N LEU A 168 4.89 0.87 -37.60
CA LEU A 168 5.73 2.02 -37.24
C LEU A 168 6.40 1.89 -35.87
N LYS A 169 7.49 2.64 -35.73
CA LYS A 169 8.19 2.90 -34.47
C LYS A 169 7.34 3.81 -33.58
N GLN A 170 7.66 3.83 -32.29
CA GLN A 170 7.02 4.71 -31.29
C GLN A 170 7.08 6.18 -31.74
N GLY A 171 5.94 6.88 -31.73
CA GLY A 171 5.84 8.32 -32.05
C GLY A 171 5.19 8.67 -33.40
N ASP A 172 5.14 7.72 -34.35
CA ASP A 172 4.68 8.01 -35.72
C ASP A 172 3.26 7.49 -36.03
N CYS A 173 2.52 7.02 -35.03
CA CYS A 173 1.19 6.43 -35.21
C CYS A 173 0.09 7.33 -34.62
N PRO A 174 -0.31 8.43 -35.30
CA PRO A 174 -1.46 9.20 -34.87
C PRO A 174 -2.73 8.33 -35.03
N VAL A 175 -3.50 8.24 -33.95
CA VAL A 175 -4.84 7.64 -33.95
C VAL A 175 -5.84 8.76 -33.76
N LEU A 176 -6.77 8.88 -34.71
CA LEU A 176 -7.88 9.82 -34.58
C LEU A 176 -9.05 9.14 -33.87
N PHE A 177 -9.50 9.73 -32.77
CA PHE A 177 -10.69 9.31 -32.04
C PHE A 177 -11.85 10.25 -32.40
N GLU A 178 -12.95 9.68 -32.89
CA GLU A 178 -14.18 10.39 -33.20
C GLU A 178 -15.27 9.96 -32.23
N LEU A 179 -15.92 10.94 -31.60
CA LEU A 179 -17.05 10.78 -30.67
C LEU A 179 -18.12 11.81 -31.07
N TRP A 180 -19.35 11.35 -31.29
CA TRP A 180 -20.47 12.20 -31.71
C TRP A 180 -21.35 12.58 -30.53
N GLU A 181 -21.94 11.59 -29.86
CA GLU A 181 -22.81 11.80 -28.69
C GLU A 181 -22.46 10.87 -27.52
N LYS A 182 -23.00 11.14 -26.33
CA LYS A 182 -22.83 10.26 -25.16
C LYS A 182 -23.54 8.93 -25.43
N GLY A 183 -22.80 7.83 -25.30
CA GLY A 183 -23.31 6.47 -25.53
C GLY A 183 -23.11 5.94 -26.95
N ASP A 184 -22.68 6.79 -27.90
CA ASP A 184 -22.31 6.35 -29.23
C ASP A 184 -20.98 5.57 -29.24
N CYS A 185 -20.77 4.77 -30.28
CA CYS A 185 -19.49 4.10 -30.49
C CYS A 185 -18.36 5.11 -30.69
N ILE A 186 -17.20 4.84 -30.07
CA ILE A 186 -15.97 5.54 -30.41
C ILE A 186 -15.43 4.95 -31.70
N VAL A 187 -15.17 5.81 -32.68
CA VAL A 187 -14.53 5.42 -33.94
C VAL A 187 -13.06 5.80 -33.90
N MET A 188 -12.19 4.82 -34.16
CA MET A 188 -10.76 5.03 -34.27
C MET A 188 -10.32 4.84 -35.71
N SER A 189 -9.71 5.87 -36.27
CA SER A 189 -9.21 5.87 -37.65
C SER A 189 -7.68 5.92 -37.67
N ALA A 190 -7.08 5.05 -38.49
CA ALA A 190 -5.64 5.03 -38.76
C ALA A 190 -5.35 4.93 -40.25
N ARG A 191 -4.15 5.36 -40.66
CA ARG A 191 -3.67 5.29 -42.05
C ARG A 191 -2.20 4.89 -42.07
N ASN A 192 -1.85 3.77 -42.70
CA ASN A 192 -0.47 3.30 -42.79
C ASN A 192 0.33 4.01 -43.91
N ASP A 193 1.61 3.64 -44.03
CA ASP A 193 2.57 4.13 -45.01
C ASP A 193 2.16 3.85 -46.47
N THR A 194 1.52 2.70 -46.74
CA THR A 194 0.95 2.36 -48.05
C THR A 194 -0.30 3.17 -48.41
N GLY A 195 -0.81 3.96 -47.46
CA GLY A 195 -2.01 4.77 -47.62
C GLY A 195 -3.32 4.02 -47.40
N GLN A 196 -3.28 2.74 -47.00
CA GLN A 196 -4.47 2.02 -46.56
C GLN A 196 -5.03 2.66 -45.30
N LYS A 197 -6.36 2.58 -45.14
CA LYS A 197 -7.07 3.14 -44.00
C LYS A 197 -7.74 2.02 -43.21
N LEU A 198 -7.60 2.09 -41.89
CA LEU A 198 -8.28 1.21 -40.95
C LEU A 198 -9.28 2.05 -40.16
N LYS A 199 -10.50 1.52 -39.98
CA LYS A 199 -11.50 2.05 -39.06
C LYS A 199 -11.88 0.95 -38.06
N ALA A 200 -11.79 1.27 -36.78
CA ALA A 200 -12.23 0.42 -35.70
C ALA A 200 -13.34 1.11 -34.91
N TYR A 201 -14.22 0.31 -34.32
CA TYR A 201 -15.39 0.76 -33.58
C TYR A 201 -15.33 0.12 -32.20
N LEU A 202 -15.49 0.90 -31.14
CA LEU A 202 -15.58 0.40 -29.77
C LEU A 202 -16.83 0.97 -29.11
N MET A 203 -17.67 0.08 -28.59
CA MET A 203 -18.86 0.46 -27.85
C MET A 203 -18.46 0.93 -26.44
N PRO A 204 -19.04 2.02 -25.93
CA PRO A 204 -18.85 2.42 -24.55
C PRO A 204 -19.55 1.46 -23.58
N MET A 205 -19.11 1.48 -22.33
CA MET A 205 -19.76 0.77 -21.23
C MET A 205 -20.53 1.76 -20.36
N ASP A 206 -21.64 1.28 -19.78
CA ASP A 206 -22.28 1.97 -18.68
C ASP A 206 -21.41 1.89 -17.43
N PHE A 207 -21.33 2.98 -16.68
CA PHE A 207 -20.51 3.05 -15.48
C PHE A 207 -21.05 4.09 -14.51
N ASP A 208 -20.80 3.87 -13.23
CA ASP A 208 -21.03 4.87 -12.20
C ASP A 208 -19.82 5.81 -12.13
N GLU A 209 -20.05 7.09 -12.40
CA GLU A 209 -18.98 8.10 -12.42
C GLU A 209 -18.33 8.27 -11.05
N ASP A 210 -19.06 8.00 -9.97
CA ASP A 210 -18.57 8.12 -8.60
C ASP A 210 -17.51 7.07 -8.25
N GLU A 211 -17.45 5.95 -8.97
CA GLU A 211 -16.43 4.91 -8.77
C GLU A 211 -15.04 5.34 -9.29
N PHE A 212 -14.97 6.29 -10.23
CA PHE A 212 -13.73 6.70 -10.90
C PHE A 212 -13.16 8.03 -10.38
N ARG A 213 -13.89 8.74 -9.51
CA ARG A 213 -13.42 10.02 -8.98
C ARG A 213 -12.32 9.80 -7.95
N PHE A 214 -11.27 10.63 -8.02
CA PHE A 214 -10.30 10.72 -6.95
C PHE A 214 -10.99 11.23 -5.69
N ARG A 215 -10.80 10.53 -4.58
CA ARG A 215 -11.33 10.94 -3.28
C ARG A 215 -10.47 12.08 -2.72
N THR A 216 -11.08 13.06 -2.09
CA THR A 216 -10.31 14.07 -1.36
C THR A 216 -9.67 13.45 -0.12
N PRO A 217 -8.61 14.08 0.45
CA PRO A 217 -8.04 13.61 1.72
C PRO A 217 -9.09 13.53 2.84
N GLU A 218 -9.98 14.52 2.94
CA GLU A 218 -11.10 14.51 3.90
C GLU A 218 -12.06 13.33 3.69
N GLU A 219 -12.34 12.97 2.44
CA GLU A 219 -13.18 11.80 2.12
C GLU A 219 -12.49 10.49 2.49
N LEU A 220 -11.18 10.38 2.27
CA LEU A 220 -10.39 9.23 2.67
C LEU A 220 -10.34 9.09 4.20
N GLU A 221 -10.10 10.17 4.93
CA GLU A 221 -10.10 10.19 6.39
C GLU A 221 -11.47 9.75 6.94
N LYS A 222 -12.56 10.33 6.42
CA LYS A 222 -13.92 9.98 6.83
C LYS A 222 -14.26 8.51 6.53
N GLU A 223 -13.77 7.96 5.43
CA GLU A 223 -13.96 6.56 5.09
C GLU A 223 -13.12 5.64 5.99
N ALA A 224 -11.89 6.03 6.32
CA ALA A 224 -11.05 5.32 7.27
C ALA A 224 -11.69 5.29 8.66
N GLU A 225 -12.21 6.43 9.13
CA GLU A 225 -12.99 6.50 10.38
C GLU A 225 -14.23 5.61 10.36
N ARG A 226 -14.97 5.59 9.23
CA ARG A 226 -16.15 4.72 9.09
C ARG A 226 -15.74 3.24 9.16
N ARG A 227 -14.68 2.84 8.46
CA ARG A 227 -14.17 1.47 8.49
C ARG A 227 -13.67 1.08 9.88
N ALA A 228 -12.96 1.96 10.58
CA ALA A 228 -12.50 1.72 11.94
C ALA A 228 -13.68 1.50 12.90
N LYS A 229 -14.75 2.30 12.79
CA LYS A 229 -15.98 2.13 13.58
C LYS A 229 -16.71 0.82 13.24
N GLU A 230 -16.82 0.50 11.96
CA GLU A 230 -17.43 -0.76 11.50
C GLU A 230 -16.63 -1.98 12.00
N GLN A 231 -15.30 -1.91 12.01
CA GLN A 231 -14.44 -2.96 12.55
C GLN A 231 -14.60 -3.08 14.07
N GLU A 232 -14.59 -1.97 14.81
CA GLU A 232 -14.81 -1.98 16.26
C GLU A 232 -16.17 -2.58 16.64
N GLU A 233 -17.22 -2.29 15.86
CA GLU A 233 -18.55 -2.89 16.04
C GLU A 233 -18.55 -4.39 15.75
N GLN A 234 -17.85 -4.84 14.70
CA GLN A 234 -17.69 -6.25 14.37
C GLN A 234 -16.92 -7.01 15.46
N ASP A 235 -15.81 -6.47 15.95
CA ASP A 235 -14.99 -7.08 17.00
C ASP A 235 -15.78 -7.22 18.31
N LYS A 236 -16.57 -6.19 18.67
CA LYS A 236 -17.49 -6.24 19.83
C LYS A 236 -18.58 -7.30 19.66
N ALA A 237 -19.16 -7.40 18.47
CA ALA A 237 -20.18 -8.40 18.18
C ALA A 237 -19.61 -9.82 18.21
N GLU A 238 -18.37 -10.02 17.75
CA GLU A 238 -17.68 -11.30 17.82
C GLU A 238 -17.32 -11.68 19.26
N ALA A 239 -16.76 -10.75 20.03
CA ALA A 239 -16.45 -10.96 21.45
C ALA A 239 -17.71 -11.33 22.27
N LEU A 240 -18.85 -10.69 21.99
CA LEU A 240 -20.12 -11.04 22.63
C LEU A 240 -20.57 -12.46 22.27
N ARG A 241 -20.47 -12.87 21.01
CA ARG A 241 -20.80 -14.24 20.58
C ARG A 241 -19.88 -15.27 21.23
N GLN A 242 -18.58 -14.99 21.32
CA GLN A 242 -17.62 -15.87 21.98
C GLN A 242 -17.93 -15.98 23.49
N HIS A 243 -18.32 -14.89 24.15
CA HIS A 243 -18.76 -14.92 25.55
C HIS A 243 -20.03 -15.75 25.74
N GLU A 244 -21.06 -15.53 24.90
CA GLU A 244 -22.32 -16.31 24.96
C GLU A 244 -22.07 -17.81 24.70
N GLN A 245 -21.16 -18.15 23.77
CA GLN A 245 -20.78 -19.53 23.51
C GLN A 245 -20.04 -20.15 24.70
N ALA A 246 -19.09 -19.43 25.31
CA ALA A 246 -18.36 -19.90 26.48
C ALA A 246 -19.29 -20.08 27.70
N GLU A 247 -20.29 -19.20 27.87
CA GLU A 247 -21.31 -19.33 28.91
C GLU A 247 -22.21 -20.55 28.69
N ALA A 248 -22.61 -20.82 27.44
CA ALA A 248 -23.38 -22.00 27.09
C ALA A 248 -22.60 -23.31 27.32
N GLU A 249 -21.32 -23.35 26.92
CA GLU A 249 -20.42 -24.49 27.16
C GLU A 249 -20.22 -24.74 28.68
N ALA A 250 -20.05 -23.69 29.47
CA ALA A 250 -19.94 -23.80 30.93
C ALA A 250 -21.22 -24.33 31.60
N GLN A 251 -22.41 -24.02 31.05
CA GLN A 251 -23.68 -24.58 31.52
C GLN A 251 -23.85 -26.06 31.15
N GLU A 252 -23.32 -26.50 30.01
CA GLU A 252 -23.35 -27.91 29.58
C GLU A 252 -22.38 -28.81 30.36
N GLU A 253 -21.19 -28.30 30.74
CA GLU A 253 -20.18 -29.11 31.43
C GLU A 253 -20.51 -29.42 32.89
N ASN A 254 -21.44 -28.70 33.54
CA ASN A 254 -21.74 -28.90 34.96
C ASN A 254 -23.25 -28.84 35.32
N PRO A 255 -24.08 -29.74 34.77
CA PRO A 255 -25.51 -29.77 35.07
C PRO A 255 -25.80 -30.18 36.53
N ASP A 256 -24.89 -30.94 37.17
CA ASP A 256 -25.10 -31.51 38.51
C ASP A 256 -24.65 -30.60 39.66
N ALA A 257 -23.72 -29.64 39.47
CA ALA A 257 -23.32 -28.73 40.55
C ALA A 257 -24.44 -27.75 40.96
N LEU A 258 -25.36 -27.40 40.06
CA LEU A 258 -26.52 -26.56 40.38
C LEU A 258 -27.60 -27.33 41.16
N SER A 259 -27.64 -28.66 41.06
CA SER A 259 -28.63 -29.49 41.77
C SER A 259 -28.33 -29.66 43.27
N ASN A 260 -27.06 -29.45 43.69
CA ASN A 260 -26.63 -29.63 45.08
C ASN A 260 -26.67 -28.35 45.93
N ILE A 261 -26.90 -27.17 45.33
CA ILE A 261 -27.01 -25.91 46.09
C ILE A 261 -28.43 -25.69 46.64
N TYR A 262 -29.46 -26.32 46.05
CA TYR A 262 -30.87 -26.11 46.44
C TYR A 262 -31.47 -27.19 47.37
N LYS A 263 -30.67 -28.11 47.91
CA LYS A 263 -31.14 -29.15 48.85
C LYS A 263 -30.49 -29.10 50.24
N GLY A 264 -29.87 -27.98 50.60
CA GLY A 264 -29.32 -27.75 51.93
C GLY A 264 -30.25 -26.87 52.76
N ASP A 265 -31.00 -27.51 53.66
CA ASP A 265 -31.73 -26.87 54.75
C ASP A 265 -30.86 -25.88 55.54
N ASP A 266 -31.45 -24.73 55.85
CA ASP A 266 -31.41 -24.05 57.16
C ASP A 266 -30.07 -24.14 57.93
N VAL A 267 -29.05 -23.37 57.51
CA VAL A 267 -27.89 -23.07 58.34
C VAL A 267 -27.76 -21.56 58.52
N MET A 268 -28.29 -21.09 59.65
CA MET A 268 -27.92 -19.85 60.30
C MET A 268 -26.41 -19.84 60.60
N THR A 269 -25.60 -19.21 59.75
CA THR A 269 -24.22 -18.86 60.10
C THR A 269 -23.86 -17.46 59.62
N THR A 270 -23.85 -16.56 60.61
CA THR A 270 -22.95 -15.42 60.87
C THR A 270 -22.35 -14.63 59.71
N PRO A 271 -22.39 -13.28 59.79
CA PRO A 271 -21.75 -12.40 58.82
C PRO A 271 -20.22 -12.59 58.83
N PRO A 272 -19.56 -12.65 57.66
CA PRO A 272 -18.10 -12.73 57.60
C PRO A 272 -17.47 -11.42 58.09
N GLU A 273 -16.49 -11.57 58.98
CA GLU A 273 -15.62 -10.49 59.43
C GLU A 273 -14.86 -9.88 58.24
N ASN A 274 -14.84 -8.55 58.26
CA ASN A 274 -14.22 -7.69 57.28
C ASN A 274 -12.69 -7.80 57.40
N VAL A 275 -12.07 -8.71 56.64
CA VAL A 275 -10.61 -8.86 56.59
C VAL A 275 -10.04 -7.75 55.70
N GLY A 276 -9.49 -6.72 56.36
CA GLY A 276 -8.81 -5.62 55.71
C GLY A 276 -7.60 -6.10 54.91
N LEU A 277 -7.66 -5.91 53.59
CA LEU A 277 -6.51 -6.02 52.69
C LEU A 277 -5.55 -4.87 53.00
N LYS A 278 -4.37 -5.22 53.52
CA LYS A 278 -3.22 -4.32 53.60
C LYS A 278 -2.67 -4.14 52.19
N GLU A 279 -2.66 -2.90 51.73
CA GLU A 279 -1.87 -2.46 50.58
C GLU A 279 -0.38 -2.56 50.94
N GLU A 280 0.33 -3.52 50.34
CA GLU A 280 1.80 -3.51 50.29
C GLU A 280 2.22 -2.70 49.06
N ALA A 281 2.92 -1.59 49.30
CA ALA A 281 3.53 -0.78 48.26
C ALA A 281 4.75 -1.50 47.66
N PRO A 282 4.96 -1.45 46.33
CA PRO A 282 6.15 -2.00 45.72
C PRO A 282 7.40 -1.14 46.01
N ASP A 283 8.45 -1.83 46.44
CA ASP A 283 9.80 -1.32 46.68
C ASP A 283 10.43 -0.77 45.36
N PRO A 284 11.05 0.42 45.36
CA PRO A 284 11.80 0.90 44.21
C PRO A 284 13.15 0.16 44.13
N ALA A 285 13.28 -0.71 43.14
CA ALA A 285 14.54 -1.35 42.78
C ALA A 285 15.59 -0.29 42.39
N THR A 286 16.73 -0.38 43.06
CA THR A 286 17.98 0.32 42.76
C THR A 286 18.62 -0.30 41.52
N ASP A 287 18.78 0.49 40.46
CA ASP A 287 19.64 0.13 39.33
C ASP A 287 21.11 0.32 39.71
N ASP A 288 21.83 -0.79 39.80
CA ASP A 288 23.28 -0.86 39.87
C ASP A 288 23.87 -0.51 38.49
N GLU A 289 24.61 0.60 38.42
CA GLU A 289 25.51 0.91 37.32
C GLU A 289 26.73 -0.03 37.38
N ASP A 290 26.97 -0.78 36.30
CA ASP A 290 28.16 -1.62 36.12
C ASP A 290 29.10 -0.96 35.08
N PRO A 291 30.13 -0.22 35.49
CA PRO A 291 31.03 0.49 34.59
C PRO A 291 32.30 -0.32 34.33
N ASP A 292 32.23 -1.43 33.61
CA ASP A 292 33.44 -2.07 33.08
C ASP A 292 33.14 -3.01 31.90
N ARG A 293 33.09 -2.44 30.68
CA ARG A 293 33.22 -3.22 29.44
C ARG A 293 34.42 -2.73 28.64
N PRO A 294 35.49 -3.55 28.52
CA PRO A 294 36.69 -3.16 27.80
C PRO A 294 36.48 -3.18 26.29
N ASP A 295 37.01 -2.11 25.70
CA ASP A 295 37.25 -1.82 24.29
C ASP A 295 37.80 -3.05 23.52
N ARG A 296 37.04 -3.50 22.51
CA ARG A 296 37.50 -4.51 21.55
C ARG A 296 37.69 -3.85 20.19
N GLY A 297 38.91 -3.38 19.97
CA GLY A 297 39.41 -3.09 18.64
C GLY A 297 39.38 -4.33 17.76
N LEU A 298 38.84 -4.18 16.54
CA LEU A 298 38.99 -5.16 15.48
C LEU A 298 39.69 -4.52 14.28
N ALA A 299 40.93 -5.00 14.15
CA ALA A 299 41.83 -5.08 13.02
C ALA A 299 41.25 -4.86 11.61
N SER A 300 41.98 -4.02 10.88
CA SER A 300 42.01 -3.94 9.42
C SER A 300 42.62 -5.20 8.78
N SER A 301 41.98 -5.69 7.73
CA SER A 301 42.54 -6.52 6.65
C SER A 301 41.79 -6.09 5.38
N HIS A 302 42.37 -5.31 4.45
CA HIS A 302 43.44 -5.69 3.52
C HIS A 302 43.17 -7.05 2.86
N LEU A 303 42.42 -7.01 1.76
CA LEU A 303 42.46 -8.02 0.71
C LEU A 303 42.52 -7.31 -0.64
N ASP A 304 43.61 -7.63 -1.33
CA ASP A 304 43.99 -7.22 -2.67
C ASP A 304 43.10 -7.87 -3.74
N ASP A 305 43.17 -7.25 -4.93
CA ASP A 305 43.26 -7.86 -6.25
C ASP A 305 42.51 -9.17 -6.53
N GLU A 306 41.60 -9.12 -7.49
CA GLU A 306 41.77 -9.92 -8.70
C GLU A 306 41.04 -9.27 -9.89
N ALA A 307 41.85 -8.96 -10.91
CA ALA A 307 41.40 -8.63 -12.25
C ALA A 307 41.10 -9.95 -12.97
N GLU A 308 39.92 -10.06 -13.59
CA GLU A 308 39.69 -11.07 -14.62
C GLU A 308 39.21 -10.36 -15.90
N ASP A 309 40.01 -10.59 -16.94
CA ASP A 309 39.74 -10.38 -18.34
C ASP A 309 38.58 -11.27 -18.82
N GLU A 310 37.63 -10.72 -19.59
CA GLU A 310 37.17 -11.18 -20.92
C GLU A 310 36.08 -10.26 -21.51
#